data_AF-A0A511N9V4-F1
#
_entry.id   AF-A0A511N9V4-F1
#
_cell.length_a   1.000
_cell.length_b   1.000
_cell.length_c   1.000
_cell.angle_alpha   90.00
_cell.angle_beta   90.00
_cell.angle_gamma   90.00
#
_symmetry.space_group_name_H-M   'P 1'
#
loop_
_entity.id
_entity.type
_entity.pdbx_description
1 polymer ?
#
loop_
_entity_poly.entity_id
_entity_poly.type
_entity_poly.pdbx_seq_one_letter_code
_entity_poly.pdbx_strand_id
1 'polypeptide(L)'
;MKPMKPAALKPATLGFTVVEVLCALMLLMVLITATTNMALGSYKSDQEVQKRNQITQIMMGLGRRLVSGDTQVIPATGTTSRSFSSAQLGSLGFANTTDVTATVTSQSTINYSGSAFSQYQLQVCWKTTCVKSSVAAPGGI
;
A
#
# COMPACT_ATOMS: atom_id res chain seq x y z
N MET A 1 -51.27 55.30 45.66
CA MET A 1 -50.85 54.05 44.97
C MET A 1 -49.59 54.36 44.17
N LYS A 2 -48.45 53.75 44.50
CA LYS A 2 -47.15 54.01 43.85
C LYS A 2 -46.81 52.79 42.97
N PRO A 3 -46.51 52.94 41.67
CA PRO A 3 -46.30 51.80 40.79
C PRO A 3 -44.95 51.13 41.11
N MET A 4 -44.99 49.81 41.29
CA MET A 4 -43.82 48.98 41.58
C MET A 4 -43.11 48.68 40.25
N LYS A 5 -41.88 49.16 40.12
CA LYS A 5 -41.05 49.01 38.92
C LYS A 5 -40.47 47.59 38.88
N PRO A 6 -40.61 46.81 37.79
CA PRO A 6 -40.06 45.46 37.74
C PRO A 6 -38.53 45.51 37.78
N ALA A 7 -37.94 44.71 38.67
CA ALA A 7 -36.50 44.56 38.78
C ALA A 7 -35.98 43.90 37.49
N ALA A 8 -35.09 44.59 36.78
CA ALA A 8 -34.39 44.01 35.64
C ALA A 8 -33.49 42.86 36.12
N LEU A 9 -33.74 41.64 35.63
CA LEU A 9 -32.80 40.54 35.78
C LEU A 9 -31.51 40.93 35.05
N LYS A 10 -30.43 41.16 35.80
CA LYS A 10 -29.09 41.24 35.22
C LYS A 10 -28.73 39.87 34.63
N PRO A 11 -28.30 39.79 33.35
CA PRO A 11 -27.68 38.57 32.87
C PRO A 11 -26.41 38.36 33.69
N ALA A 12 -26.37 37.28 34.47
CA ALA A 12 -25.14 36.86 35.12
C ALA A 12 -24.20 36.41 34.00
N THR A 13 -23.28 37.28 33.59
CA THR A 13 -22.08 36.86 32.87
C THR A 13 -21.26 36.00 33.82
N LEU A 14 -21.58 34.70 33.87
CA LEU A 14 -20.74 33.70 34.52
C LEU A 14 -19.43 33.63 33.72
N GLY A 15 -18.41 34.30 34.24
CA GLY A 15 -17.04 34.12 33.77
C GLY A 15 -16.56 32.72 34.14
N PHE A 16 -15.79 32.08 33.26
CA PHE A 16 -15.19 30.79 33.54
C PHE A 16 -14.32 30.87 34.79
N THR A 17 -14.53 29.94 35.71
CA THR A 17 -13.65 29.81 36.87
C THR A 17 -12.29 29.26 36.43
N VAL A 18 -11.22 29.61 37.15
CA VAL A 18 -9.85 29.11 36.87
C VAL A 18 -9.84 27.57 36.82
N VAL A 19 -10.65 26.94 37.67
CA VAL A 19 -10.81 25.47 37.73
C VAL A 19 -11.43 24.91 36.45
N GLU A 20 -12.47 25.55 35.90
CA GLU A 20 -13.07 25.13 34.62
C GLU A 20 -12.09 25.25 33.46
N VAL A 21 -11.30 26.32 33.41
CA VAL A 21 -10.28 26.51 32.35
C VAL A 21 -9.22 25.41 32.43
N LEU A 22 -8.72 25.10 33.63
CA LEU A 22 -7.75 24.01 33.82
C LEU A 22 -8.33 22.65 33.43
N CYS A 23 -9.59 22.38 33.78
CA CYS A 23 -10.27 21.14 33.42
C CYS A 23 -10.45 21.04 31.90
N ALA A 24 -10.87 22.12 31.24
CA ALA A 24 -11.00 22.19 29.79
C ALA A 24 -9.65 21.97 29.08
N LEU A 25 -8.56 22.55 29.59
CA LEU A 25 -7.21 22.35 29.04
C LEU A 25 -6.75 20.89 29.18
N MET A 26 -7.02 20.24 30.32
CA MET A 26 -6.69 18.82 30.48
C MET A 26 -7.46 17.94 29.49
N LEU A 27 -8.76 18.19 29.31
CA LEU A 27 -9.56 17.49 28.31
C LEU A 27 -9.04 17.73 26.89
N LEU A 28 -8.64 18.98 26.59
CA LEU A 28 -8.07 19.34 25.30
C LEU A 28 -6.76 18.59 25.02
N MET A 29 -5.86 18.47 26.01
CA MET A 29 -4.60 17.72 25.86
C MET A 29 -4.84 16.23 25.59
N VAL A 30 -5.82 15.62 26.28
CA VAL A 30 -6.19 14.21 26.05
C VAL A 30 -6.72 14.02 24.62
N LEU A 31 -7.60 14.92 24.16
CA LEU A 31 -8.15 14.88 22.81
C LEU A 31 -7.10 15.07 21.73
N ILE A 32 -6.16 16.02 21.91
CA ILE A 32 -5.05 16.24 20.98
C ILE A 32 -4.17 14.98 20.91
N THR A 33 -3.86 14.37 22.05
CA THR A 33 -3.02 13.16 22.09
C THR A 33 -3.70 11.99 21.37
N ALA A 34 -5.00 11.77 21.63
CA ALA A 34 -5.76 10.70 21.00
C ALA A 34 -5.85 10.87 19.47
N THR A 35 -6.17 12.09 19.00
CA THR A 35 -6.28 12.38 17.56
C THR A 35 -4.94 12.30 16.85
N THR A 36 -3.85 12.75 17.48
CA THR A 36 -2.49 12.63 16.93
C THR A 36 -2.09 11.16 16.76
N ASN A 37 -2.38 10.32 17.75
CA ASN A 37 -2.10 8.88 17.68
C ASN A 37 -2.93 8.17 16.60
N MET A 38 -4.20 8.53 16.44
CA MET A 38 -5.07 7.99 15.38
C MET A 38 -4.56 8.40 13.99
N ALA A 39 -4.22 9.67 13.79
CA ALA A 39 -3.69 10.15 12.52
C ALA A 39 -2.39 9.41 12.14
N LEU A 40 -1.45 9.27 13.06
CA LEU A 40 -0.21 8.52 12.85
C LEU A 40 -0.47 7.04 12.52
N GLY A 41 -1.49 6.43 13.13
CA GLY A 41 -1.94 5.07 12.82
C GLY A 41 -2.47 4.93 11.39
N SER A 42 -3.32 5.88 10.96
CA SER A 42 -3.84 5.92 9.60
C SER A 42 -2.73 6.10 8.55
N TYR A 43 -1.78 7.01 8.78
CA TYR A 43 -0.65 7.20 7.84
C TYR A 43 0.23 5.95 7.67
N LYS A 44 0.46 5.20 8.76
CA LYS A 44 1.21 3.94 8.68
C LYS A 44 0.44 2.87 7.91
N SER A 45 -0.89 2.81 8.09
CA SER A 45 -1.74 1.88 7.36
C SER A 45 -1.76 2.17 5.86
N ASP A 46 -1.91 3.43 5.47
CA ASP A 46 -1.96 3.84 4.07
C ASP A 46 -0.65 3.56 3.32
N GLN A 47 0.50 3.79 3.95
CA GLN A 47 1.79 3.49 3.29
C GLN A 47 1.98 1.99 3.04
N GLU A 48 1.56 1.12 3.95
CA GLU A 48 1.66 -0.33 3.74
C GLU A 48 0.69 -0.83 2.67
N VAL A 49 -0.52 -0.26 2.60
CA VAL A 49 -1.49 -0.58 1.54
C VAL A 49 -0.98 -0.13 0.17
N GLN A 50 -0.43 1.09 0.06
CA GLN A 50 0.13 1.59 -1.19
C GLN A 50 1.27 0.71 -1.71
N LYS A 51 2.17 0.25 -0.83
CA LYS A 51 3.28 -0.64 -1.20
C LYS A 51 2.79 -2.01 -1.67
N ARG A 52 1.82 -2.61 -0.96
CA ARG A 52 1.24 -3.89 -1.37
C ARG A 52 0.55 -3.78 -2.73
N ASN A 53 -0.19 -2.70 -2.96
CA ASN A 53 -0.81 -2.44 -4.26
C ASN A 53 0.24 -2.32 -5.36
N GLN A 54 1.36 -1.63 -5.10
CA GLN A 54 2.43 -1.49 -6.06
C GLN A 54 3.10 -2.83 -6.41
N ILE A 55 3.48 -3.63 -5.40
CA ILE A 55 4.06 -4.96 -5.60
C ILE A 55 3.12 -5.83 -6.45
N THR A 56 1.82 -5.75 -6.16
CA THR A 56 0.79 -6.50 -6.88
C THR A 56 0.65 -6.03 -8.33
N GLN A 57 0.70 -4.72 -8.58
CA GLN A 57 0.68 -4.18 -9.95
C GLN A 57 1.88 -4.63 -10.78
N ILE A 58 3.08 -4.58 -10.21
CA ILE A 58 4.31 -5.08 -10.87
C ILE A 58 4.17 -6.58 -11.16
N MET A 59 3.73 -7.35 -10.17
CA MET A 59 3.52 -8.79 -10.31
C MET A 59 2.50 -9.13 -11.41
N MET A 60 1.35 -8.45 -11.45
CA MET A 60 0.33 -8.65 -12.48
C MET A 60 0.84 -8.24 -13.87
N GLY A 61 1.57 -7.14 -13.97
CA GLY A 61 2.13 -6.68 -15.25
C GLY A 61 3.20 -7.62 -15.79
N LEU A 62 4.09 -8.14 -14.93
CA LEU A 62 5.06 -9.16 -15.30
C LEU A 62 4.37 -10.48 -15.69
N GLY A 63 3.36 -10.91 -14.93
CA GLY A 63 2.58 -12.10 -15.25
C GLY A 63 1.90 -11.99 -16.62
N ARG A 64 1.30 -10.83 -16.94
CA ARG A 64 0.70 -10.58 -18.25
C ARG A 64 1.75 -10.64 -19.38
N ARG A 65 2.93 -10.06 -19.17
CA ARG A 65 4.04 -10.11 -20.14
C ARG A 65 4.56 -11.54 -20.38
N LEU A 66 4.60 -12.36 -19.33
CA LEU A 66 4.94 -13.78 -19.45
C LEU A 66 3.91 -14.53 -20.27
N VAL A 67 2.62 -14.35 -19.99
CA VAL A 67 1.54 -14.97 -20.76
C VAL A 67 1.54 -14.52 -22.22
N SER A 68 1.93 -13.27 -22.50
CA SER A 68 2.04 -12.74 -23.86
C SER A 68 3.33 -13.15 -24.60
N GLY A 69 4.24 -13.90 -23.97
CA GLY A 69 5.48 -14.32 -24.62
C GLY A 69 6.57 -13.23 -24.72
N ASP A 70 6.57 -12.23 -23.83
CA ASP A 70 7.55 -11.13 -23.87
C ASP A 70 8.97 -11.62 -23.53
N THR A 71 9.85 -11.60 -24.53
CA THR A 71 11.24 -12.06 -24.42
C THR A 71 12.09 -11.20 -23.50
N GLN A 72 11.65 -9.98 -23.15
CA GLN A 72 12.33 -9.15 -22.16
C GLN A 72 12.12 -9.66 -20.73
N VAL A 73 11.04 -10.40 -20.50
CA VAL A 73 10.65 -10.92 -19.18
C VAL A 73 10.99 -12.40 -19.02
N ILE A 74 10.86 -13.17 -20.09
CA ILE A 74 11.15 -14.61 -20.10
C ILE A 74 12.67 -14.81 -19.93
N PRO A 75 13.11 -15.76 -19.08
CA PRO A 75 14.51 -16.18 -19.02
C PRO A 75 15.03 -16.58 -20.40
N ALA A 76 16.27 -16.22 -20.72
CA ALA A 76 16.86 -16.57 -22.01
C ALA A 76 16.98 -18.11 -22.13
N THR A 77 17.01 -18.62 -23.35
CA THR A 77 17.20 -20.04 -23.60
C THR A 77 18.46 -20.54 -22.89
N GLY A 78 18.33 -21.58 -22.06
CA GLY A 78 19.43 -22.11 -21.25
C GLY A 78 19.58 -21.47 -19.87
N THR A 79 18.81 -20.43 -19.52
CA THR A 79 18.76 -19.88 -18.16
C THR A 79 17.43 -20.19 -17.47
N THR A 80 17.51 -20.65 -16.21
CA THR A 80 16.32 -20.99 -15.42
C THR A 80 15.73 -19.79 -14.70
N SER A 81 16.46 -18.69 -14.58
CA SER A 81 15.98 -17.50 -13.88
C SER A 81 16.43 -16.21 -14.55
N ARG A 82 15.65 -15.15 -14.32
CA ARG A 82 15.92 -13.78 -14.75
C ARG A 82 15.51 -12.84 -13.63
N SER A 83 16.45 -12.02 -13.18
CA SER A 83 16.23 -11.02 -12.14
C SER A 83 16.19 -9.62 -12.72
N PHE A 84 15.35 -8.78 -12.13
CA PHE A 84 15.12 -7.39 -12.50
C PHE A 84 15.42 -6.51 -11.30
N SER A 85 16.34 -5.57 -11.49
CA SER A 85 16.55 -4.47 -10.56
C SER A 85 15.44 -3.41 -10.70
N SER A 86 15.38 -2.49 -9.74
CA SER A 86 14.48 -1.33 -9.76
C SER A 86 14.58 -0.54 -11.07
N ALA A 87 15.80 -0.31 -11.57
CA ALA A 87 16.05 0.40 -12.82
C ALA A 87 15.52 -0.38 -14.04
N GLN A 88 15.70 -1.70 -14.06
CA GLN A 88 15.18 -2.55 -15.14
C GLN A 88 13.65 -2.59 -15.13
N LEU A 89 13.03 -2.66 -13.95
CA LEU A 89 11.58 -2.54 -13.84
C LEU A 89 11.08 -1.17 -14.34
N GLY A 90 11.81 -0.09 -14.05
CA GLY A 90 11.51 1.24 -14.59
C GLY A 90 11.58 1.28 -16.13
N SER A 91 12.59 0.62 -16.72
CA SER A 91 12.73 0.51 -18.19
C SER A 91 11.60 -0.29 -18.84
N LEU A 92 10.97 -1.22 -18.10
CA LEU A 92 9.77 -1.94 -18.52
C LEU A 92 8.48 -1.11 -18.32
N GLY A 93 8.58 0.16 -17.92
CA GLY A 93 7.45 1.07 -17.76
C GLY A 93 6.69 0.89 -16.44
N PHE A 94 7.26 0.20 -15.45
CA PHE A 94 6.67 0.15 -14.12
C PHE A 94 7.01 1.42 -13.33
N ALA A 95 6.01 1.99 -12.66
CA ALA A 95 6.19 3.19 -11.85
C ALA A 95 6.68 2.88 -10.43
N ASN A 96 7.38 3.85 -9.83
CA ASN A 96 7.79 3.87 -8.42
C ASN A 96 8.70 2.69 -7.97
N THR A 97 9.46 2.06 -8.87
CA THR A 97 10.19 0.79 -8.63
C THR A 97 11.33 0.86 -7.61
N THR A 98 11.48 1.97 -6.89
CA THR A 98 12.46 2.19 -5.82
C THR A 98 12.41 1.05 -4.80
N ASP A 99 13.56 0.44 -4.51
CA ASP A 99 13.73 -0.70 -3.60
C ASP A 99 12.92 -1.97 -3.97
N VAL A 100 12.38 -2.05 -5.18
CA VAL A 100 11.69 -3.25 -5.68
C VAL A 100 12.63 -4.05 -6.58
N THR A 101 12.69 -5.35 -6.33
CA THR A 101 13.34 -6.33 -7.19
C THR A 101 12.32 -7.38 -7.62
N ALA A 102 12.50 -7.94 -8.81
CA ALA A 102 11.69 -9.06 -9.26
C ALA A 102 12.56 -10.18 -9.81
N THR A 103 12.13 -11.41 -9.64
CA THR A 103 12.78 -12.59 -10.22
C THR A 103 11.72 -13.45 -10.88
N VAL A 104 11.97 -13.85 -12.11
CA VAL A 104 11.19 -14.82 -12.86
C VAL A 104 12.02 -16.07 -12.98
N THR A 105 11.50 -17.19 -12.48
CA THR A 105 12.16 -18.49 -12.54
C THR A 105 11.32 -19.42 -13.41
N SER A 106 11.89 -19.93 -14.50
CA SER A 106 11.32 -21.03 -15.25
C SER A 106 11.32 -22.30 -14.40
N GLN A 107 10.16 -22.93 -14.30
CA GLN A 107 10.01 -24.23 -13.67
C GLN A 107 9.94 -25.30 -14.76
N SER A 108 8.84 -26.06 -14.78
CA SER A 108 8.59 -27.15 -15.71
C SER A 108 7.53 -26.78 -16.74
N THR A 109 7.57 -27.48 -17.88
CA THR A 109 6.49 -27.45 -18.87
C THR A 109 5.41 -28.44 -18.47
N ILE A 110 4.16 -27.99 -18.40
CA ILE A 110 2.97 -28.84 -18.23
C ILE A 110 2.33 -29.05 -19.58
N ASN A 111 1.95 -30.28 -19.89
CA ASN A 111 1.11 -30.57 -21.04
C ASN A 111 -0.34 -30.68 -20.59
N TYR A 112 -1.21 -29.83 -21.15
CA TYR A 112 -2.64 -29.86 -20.88
C TYR A 112 -3.40 -29.93 -22.21
N SER A 113 -4.22 -30.97 -22.39
CA SER A 113 -5.05 -31.17 -23.59
C SER A 113 -4.26 -31.10 -24.91
N GLY A 114 -3.05 -31.68 -24.94
CA GLY A 114 -2.17 -31.69 -26.11
C GLY A 114 -1.40 -30.38 -26.38
N SER A 115 -1.59 -29.36 -25.55
CA SER A 115 -0.83 -28.10 -25.60
C SER A 115 0.21 -28.03 -24.49
N ALA A 116 1.42 -27.58 -24.82
CA ALA A 116 2.51 -27.38 -23.87
C ALA A 116 2.45 -25.97 -23.26
N PHE A 117 2.51 -25.89 -21.94
CA PHE A 117 2.53 -24.64 -21.17
C PHE A 117 3.78 -24.59 -20.29
N SER A 118 4.57 -23.52 -20.40
CA SER A 118 5.71 -23.31 -19.53
C SER A 118 5.26 -22.66 -18.22
N GLN A 119 5.61 -23.25 -17.08
CA GLN A 119 5.37 -22.64 -15.78
C GLN A 119 6.53 -21.73 -15.38
N TYR A 120 6.18 -20.55 -14.90
CA TYR A 120 7.09 -19.57 -14.35
C TYR A 120 6.68 -19.22 -12.93
N GLN A 121 7.66 -19.13 -12.04
CA GLN A 121 7.49 -18.57 -10.72
C GLN A 121 7.97 -17.13 -10.73
N LEU A 122 7.07 -16.21 -10.42
CA LEU A 122 7.39 -14.81 -10.18
C LEU A 122 7.59 -14.59 -8.69
N GLN A 123 8.61 -13.84 -8.36
CA GLN A 123 8.85 -13.33 -7.02
C GLN A 123 9.12 -11.83 -7.14
N VAL A 124 8.33 -11.01 -6.46
CA VAL A 124 8.56 -9.56 -6.36
C VAL A 124 8.84 -9.23 -4.92
N CYS A 125 9.99 -8.62 -4.65
CA CYS A 125 10.46 -8.25 -3.33
C CYS A 125 10.55 -6.74 -3.20
N TRP A 126 10.08 -6.23 -2.07
CA TRP A 126 10.37 -4.89 -1.61
C TRP A 126 11.12 -4.99 -0.29
N LYS A 127 12.39 -4.57 -0.29
CA LYS A 127 13.33 -4.77 0.83
C LYS A 127 13.33 -6.24 1.29
N THR A 128 12.77 -6.54 2.46
CA THR A 128 12.71 -7.89 3.06
C THR A 128 11.38 -8.61 2.79
N THR A 129 10.37 -7.92 2.26
CA THR A 129 9.04 -8.49 2.03
C THR A 129 8.91 -8.95 0.59
N CYS A 130 8.69 -10.25 0.37
CA CYS A 130 8.53 -10.83 -0.96
C CYS A 130 7.15 -11.44 -1.14
N VAL A 131 6.57 -11.23 -2.32
CA VAL A 131 5.34 -11.90 -2.77
C VAL A 131 5.72 -12.84 -3.92
N LYS A 132 5.22 -14.07 -3.87
CA LYS A 132 5.45 -15.08 -4.90
C LYS A 132 4.14 -15.44 -5.58
N SER A 133 4.20 -15.70 -6.88
CA SER A 133 3.08 -16.19 -7.67
C SER A 133 3.58 -17.15 -8.75
N SER A 134 2.74 -18.08 -9.17
CA SER A 134 3.04 -19.00 -10.27
C SER A 134 2.14 -18.66 -11.45
N VAL A 135 2.72 -18.60 -12.64
CA VAL A 135 2.04 -18.26 -13.89
C VAL A 135 2.36 -19.33 -14.92
N ALA A 136 1.33 -19.90 -15.52
CA ALA A 136 1.48 -20.75 -16.70
C ALA A 136 1.30 -19.90 -17.94
N ALA A 137 2.26 -19.93 -18.86
CA ALA A 137 2.19 -19.28 -20.15
C ALA A 137 2.23 -20.35 -21.26
N PRO A 138 1.63 -20.09 -22.44
CA PRO A 138 1.80 -20.97 -23.59
C PRO A 138 3.29 -21.17 -23.84
N GLY A 139 3.72 -22.42 -23.98
CA GLY A 139 5.13 -22.72 -24.27
C GLY A 139 5.51 -22.09 -25.60
N GLY A 140 6.35 -21.04 -25.55
CA GLY A 140 6.98 -20.49 -26.74
C GLY A 140 7.95 -21.51 -27.31
N ILE A 141 7.64 -22.02 -28.50
CA ILE A 141 8.54 -22.73 -29.41
C ILE A 141 9.77 -21.88 -29.73
#